data_AF-A0AB34PXE6-F1
#
_entry.id   AF-A0AB34PXE6-F1
#
_cell.length_a   1.000
_cell.length_b   1.000
_cell.length_c   1.000
_cell.angle_alpha   90.00
_cell.angle_beta   90.00
_cell.angle_gamma   90.00
#
_symmetry.space_group_name_H-M   'P 1'
#
loop_
_entity.id
_entity.type
_entity.pdbx_description
1 polymer ?
#
loop_
_entity_poly.entity_id
_entity_poly.type
_entity_poly.pdbx_seq_one_letter_code
_entity_poly.pdbx_strand_id
1 'polypeptide(L)'
;MDPPRYNQALDYIAILEQSDPTAFQSYNYSIQHEYPSIQRDKVTQINSKGLPTIADVVAHLKLLKAFGALKAKVLGTTSVIKDLNPAQHKYWQVFLTNAVRRFIIFVSALRNHCCGTVSTVVREDTFFKVIKNKKFESMMSQIMPPLDVIMVWHAFLLNPKTFYDSFTRTDFIVFAKYPLPLDRIHGCIDNTTFEFNVPEIYRENYSSLLQSFTNDPNDLIFDPIDDLSAVRITDKQVNIYCPRCQKLLTFQSVPLTTTSETGFADPGFEAYSTENIDIDEKIRNNPYSQIDCICLLTPIWNHDQLKKLQLYYDVHGSTTLSHAYKYFSLAISKLMYTRRSSNVASCVVKSHVQTRYKILDINGYKEMSLADLIKSISSLPSDDKRLKNLLLRNY
;
A
#
# COMPACT_ATOMS: atom_id res chain seq x y z
N MET A 1 -8.91 -55.63 4.26
CA MET A 1 -9.33 -54.24 4.52
C MET A 1 -9.19 -53.50 3.21
N ASP A 2 -10.31 -53.14 2.60
CA ASP A 2 -10.29 -52.31 1.39
C ASP A 2 -9.67 -50.95 1.72
N PRO A 3 -8.90 -50.35 0.80
CA PRO A 3 -8.42 -48.98 0.97
C PRO A 3 -9.62 -48.02 1.08
N PRO A 4 -9.48 -46.87 1.78
CA PRO A 4 -10.55 -45.91 1.88
C PRO A 4 -10.97 -45.49 0.47
N ARG A 5 -12.25 -45.70 0.14
CA ARG A 5 -12.84 -45.14 -1.08
C ARG A 5 -12.79 -43.61 -0.97
N TYR A 6 -11.82 -42.97 -1.61
CA TYR A 6 -11.89 -41.56 -1.97
C TYR A 6 -13.00 -41.40 -3.03
N ASN A 7 -14.25 -41.49 -2.59
CA ASN A 7 -15.42 -41.42 -3.46
C ASN A 7 -15.96 -39.99 -3.50
N GLN A 8 -16.03 -39.46 -4.72
CA GLN A 8 -16.43 -38.14 -5.18
C GLN A 8 -15.40 -37.02 -4.96
N ALA A 9 -14.82 -36.54 -6.07
CA ALA A 9 -14.27 -35.20 -6.13
C ALA A 9 -15.43 -34.23 -5.82
N LEU A 10 -15.49 -33.76 -4.57
CA LEU A 10 -16.45 -32.75 -4.16
C LEU A 10 -16.21 -31.51 -5.03
N ASP A 11 -17.28 -30.98 -5.60
CA ASP A 11 -17.22 -29.66 -6.22
C ASP A 11 -16.81 -28.61 -5.18
N TYR A 12 -16.19 -27.54 -5.65
CA TYR A 12 -15.63 -26.49 -4.80
C TYR A 12 -16.68 -25.85 -3.87
N ILE A 13 -17.94 -25.78 -4.31
CA ILE A 13 -19.07 -25.32 -3.50
C ILE A 13 -19.26 -26.23 -2.29
N ALA A 14 -19.35 -27.54 -2.52
CA ALA A 14 -19.52 -28.53 -1.47
C ALA A 14 -18.33 -28.52 -0.50
N ILE A 15 -17.10 -28.31 -0.99
CA ILE A 15 -15.92 -28.15 -0.13
C ILE A 15 -16.12 -26.97 0.83
N LEU A 16 -16.53 -25.79 0.33
CA LEU A 16 -16.70 -24.60 1.17
C LEU A 16 -17.87 -24.73 2.14
N GLU A 17 -19.00 -25.27 1.71
CA GLU A 17 -20.20 -25.44 2.55
C GLU A 17 -20.01 -26.46 3.67
N GLN A 18 -19.22 -27.50 3.43
CA GLN A 18 -18.93 -28.55 4.42
C GLN A 18 -17.72 -28.22 5.31
N SER A 19 -16.99 -27.15 4.99
CA SER A 19 -15.81 -26.75 5.76
C SER A 19 -16.23 -26.05 7.06
N ASP A 20 -15.73 -26.55 8.19
CA ASP A 20 -15.84 -25.86 9.47
C ASP A 20 -15.02 -24.56 9.45
N PRO A 21 -15.45 -23.47 10.13
CA PRO A 21 -14.67 -22.23 10.19
C PRO A 21 -13.22 -22.42 10.66
N THR A 22 -12.94 -23.39 11.52
CA THR A 22 -11.57 -23.71 11.98
C THR A 22 -10.67 -24.28 10.88
N ALA A 23 -11.22 -24.62 9.71
CA ALA A 23 -10.44 -24.95 8.53
C ALA A 23 -9.71 -23.73 7.94
N PHE A 24 -10.14 -22.50 8.29
CA PHE A 24 -9.52 -21.27 7.79
C PHE A 24 -8.49 -20.72 8.77
N GLN A 25 -7.28 -20.44 8.29
CA GLN A 25 -6.24 -19.84 9.13
C GLN A 25 -6.60 -18.43 9.61
N SER A 26 -7.34 -17.66 8.81
CA SER A 26 -7.81 -16.33 9.19
C SER A 26 -8.83 -16.37 10.33
N TYR A 27 -9.72 -17.37 10.33
CA TYR A 27 -10.66 -17.58 11.43
C TYR A 27 -9.92 -17.99 12.70
N ASN A 28 -9.02 -18.97 12.61
CA ASN A 28 -8.19 -19.40 13.75
C ASN A 28 -7.39 -18.24 14.35
N TYR A 29 -6.86 -17.36 13.51
CA TYR A 29 -6.22 -16.14 13.97
C TYR A 29 -7.20 -15.25 14.74
N SER A 30 -8.44 -15.06 14.29
CA SER A 30 -9.40 -14.16 14.95
C SER A 30 -9.78 -14.61 16.37
N ILE A 31 -9.84 -15.92 16.62
CA ILE A 31 -10.25 -16.49 17.92
C ILE A 31 -9.10 -16.65 18.90
N GLN A 32 -7.86 -16.79 18.42
CA GLN A 32 -6.69 -16.95 19.29
C GLN A 32 -6.37 -15.67 20.06
N HIS A 33 -6.08 -15.78 21.36
CA HIS A 33 -5.72 -14.62 22.19
C HIS A 33 -4.30 -14.08 21.91
N GLU A 34 -3.39 -14.96 21.51
CA GLU A 34 -1.99 -14.63 21.22
C GLU A 34 -1.69 -14.75 19.73
N TYR A 35 -0.59 -14.15 19.28
CA TYR A 35 -0.08 -14.37 17.93
C TYR A 35 0.52 -15.77 17.81
N PRO A 36 0.37 -16.45 16.66
CA PRO A 36 1.05 -17.72 16.42
C PRO A 36 2.57 -17.61 16.64
N SER A 37 3.15 -18.56 17.37
CA SER A 37 4.59 -18.60 17.60
C SER A 37 5.37 -18.81 16.29
N ILE A 38 6.32 -17.93 15.99
CA ILE A 38 7.16 -18.02 14.78
C ILE A 38 8.44 -18.79 15.12
N GLN A 39 8.54 -20.05 14.68
CA GLN A 39 9.75 -20.86 14.88
C GLN A 39 10.77 -20.58 13.77
N ARG A 40 11.80 -19.78 14.06
CA ARG A 40 12.85 -19.42 13.08
C ARG A 40 13.84 -20.54 12.77
N ASP A 41 14.07 -21.43 13.73
CA ASP A 41 15.17 -22.40 13.68
C ASP A 41 14.74 -23.80 13.22
N LYS A 42 13.44 -24.01 12.99
CA LYS A 42 12.84 -25.31 12.66
C LYS A 42 12.14 -25.34 11.30
N VAL A 43 12.56 -24.50 10.35
CA VAL A 43 12.02 -24.47 8.98
C VAL A 43 12.18 -25.82 8.25
N THR A 44 13.10 -26.67 8.72
CA THR A 44 13.35 -28.03 8.19
C THR A 44 12.25 -29.04 8.51
N GLN A 45 11.37 -28.74 9.47
CA GLN A 45 10.10 -29.45 9.63
C GLN A 45 9.03 -28.52 9.11
N ILE A 46 8.58 -28.71 7.87
CA ILE A 46 7.32 -28.11 7.40
C ILE A 46 6.26 -28.64 8.35
N ASN A 47 5.99 -27.89 9.43
CA ASN A 47 4.91 -28.19 10.34
C ASN A 47 3.64 -28.16 9.47
N SER A 48 3.02 -29.31 9.26
CA SER A 48 1.78 -29.46 8.48
C SER A 48 0.69 -28.47 8.92
N LYS A 49 0.76 -28.01 10.16
CA LYS A 49 -0.12 -26.98 10.75
C LYS A 49 0.00 -25.57 10.15
N GLY A 50 1.07 -25.27 9.40
CA GLY A 50 1.29 -23.95 8.79
C GLY A 50 0.98 -23.87 7.30
N LEU A 51 0.60 -25.00 6.68
CA LEU A 51 0.19 -25.02 5.28
C LEU A 51 -1.30 -24.65 5.14
N PRO A 52 -1.70 -24.00 4.04
CA PRO A 52 -3.11 -23.75 3.74
C PRO A 52 -3.90 -25.06 3.70
N THR A 53 -5.12 -25.04 4.25
CA THR A 53 -6.05 -26.16 4.13
C THR A 53 -6.67 -26.22 2.72
N ILE A 54 -7.39 -27.30 2.40
CA ILE A 54 -8.14 -27.38 1.14
C ILE A 54 -9.17 -26.24 1.07
N ALA A 55 -9.82 -25.91 2.20
CA ALA A 55 -10.77 -24.80 2.29
C ALA A 55 -10.09 -23.44 2.00
N ASP A 56 -8.91 -23.19 2.58
CA ASP A 56 -8.13 -21.97 2.31
C ASP A 56 -7.81 -21.85 0.81
N VAL A 57 -7.36 -22.94 0.18
CA VAL A 57 -6.99 -22.97 -1.23
C VAL A 57 -8.21 -22.71 -2.12
N VAL A 58 -9.34 -23.38 -1.85
CA VAL A 58 -10.56 -23.21 -2.64
C VAL A 58 -11.12 -21.79 -2.49
N ALA A 59 -11.17 -21.25 -1.26
CA ALA A 59 -11.59 -19.87 -1.01
C ALA A 59 -10.68 -18.87 -1.71
N HIS A 60 -9.36 -19.10 -1.72
CA HIS A 60 -8.42 -18.24 -2.42
C HIS A 60 -8.62 -18.30 -3.95
N LEU A 61 -8.81 -19.48 -4.53
CA LEU A 61 -9.13 -19.63 -5.96
C LEU A 61 -10.44 -18.95 -6.33
N LYS A 62 -11.47 -19.05 -5.48
CA LYS A 62 -12.75 -18.35 -5.63
C LYS A 62 -12.56 -16.82 -5.61
N LEU A 63 -11.69 -16.31 -4.74
CA LEU A 63 -11.31 -14.89 -4.72
C LEU A 63 -10.61 -14.46 -6.03
N LEU A 64 -9.71 -15.28 -6.58
CA LEU A 64 -9.07 -14.98 -7.87
C LEU A 64 -10.09 -14.93 -9.02
N LYS A 65 -11.13 -15.78 -8.99
CA LYS A 65 -12.24 -15.70 -9.94
C LYS A 65 -13.05 -14.42 -9.78
N ALA A 66 -13.32 -13.98 -8.55
CA ALA A 66 -13.98 -12.70 -8.28
C ALA A 66 -13.18 -11.51 -8.82
N PHE A 67 -11.85 -11.50 -8.70
CA PHE A 67 -11.02 -10.46 -9.35
C PHE A 67 -11.13 -10.48 -10.87
N GLY A 68 -11.27 -11.66 -11.48
CA GLY A 68 -11.55 -11.81 -12.90
C GLY A 68 -12.89 -11.20 -13.29
N ALA A 69 -13.96 -11.49 -12.53
CA ALA A 69 -15.28 -10.92 -12.73
C ALA A 69 -15.28 -9.38 -12.55
N LEU A 70 -14.60 -8.88 -11.52
CA LEU A 70 -14.40 -7.44 -11.30
C LEU A 70 -13.74 -6.78 -12.52
N LYS A 71 -12.63 -7.33 -13.00
CA LYS A 71 -11.93 -6.79 -14.17
C LYS A 71 -12.84 -6.79 -15.41
N ALA A 72 -13.61 -7.85 -15.61
CA ALA A 72 -14.55 -7.92 -16.73
C ALA A 72 -15.64 -6.83 -16.63
N LYS A 73 -16.23 -6.63 -15.44
CA LYS A 73 -17.21 -5.58 -15.14
C LYS A 73 -16.63 -4.18 -15.40
N VAL A 74 -15.43 -3.89 -14.86
CA VAL A 74 -14.73 -2.60 -15.07
C VAL A 74 -14.56 -2.28 -16.55
N LEU A 75 -14.25 -3.29 -17.36
CA LEU A 75 -13.97 -3.11 -18.78
C LEU A 75 -15.23 -3.17 -19.66
N GLY A 76 -16.42 -3.34 -19.07
CA GLY A 76 -17.69 -3.48 -19.81
C GLY A 76 -17.77 -4.76 -20.64
N THR A 77 -17.19 -5.86 -20.13
CA THR A 77 -17.05 -7.13 -20.84
C THR A 77 -17.70 -8.27 -20.06
N THR A 78 -18.16 -9.31 -20.77
CA THR A 78 -18.79 -10.49 -20.15
C THR A 78 -17.78 -11.53 -19.66
N SER A 79 -16.51 -11.41 -20.03
CA SER A 79 -15.44 -12.35 -19.66
C SER A 79 -14.07 -11.68 -19.66
N VAL A 80 -13.10 -12.31 -19.02
CA VAL A 80 -11.72 -11.80 -18.96
C VAL A 80 -11.10 -11.84 -20.36
N ILE A 81 -10.90 -10.66 -20.95
CA ILE A 81 -10.18 -10.49 -22.22
C ILE A 81 -8.67 -10.54 -21.96
N LYS A 82 -7.95 -11.34 -22.75
CA LYS A 82 -6.47 -11.46 -22.69
C LYS A 82 -5.78 -10.26 -23.35
N ASP A 83 -6.25 -9.90 -24.55
CA ASP A 83 -5.67 -8.82 -25.36
C ASP A 83 -6.51 -7.56 -25.23
N LEU A 84 -6.10 -6.68 -24.32
CA LEU A 84 -6.78 -5.39 -24.12
C LEU A 84 -6.35 -4.41 -25.22
N ASN A 85 -7.30 -3.64 -25.74
CA ASN A 85 -6.95 -2.50 -26.60
C ASN A 85 -6.33 -1.35 -25.75
N PRO A 86 -5.69 -0.35 -26.37
CA PRO A 86 -5.03 0.73 -25.63
C PRO A 86 -5.96 1.49 -24.67
N ALA A 87 -7.22 1.73 -25.06
CA ALA A 87 -8.19 2.41 -24.21
C ALA A 87 -8.58 1.57 -22.98
N GLN A 88 -8.74 0.25 -23.15
CA GLN A 88 -8.99 -0.68 -22.04
C GLN A 88 -7.79 -0.80 -21.11
N HIS A 89 -6.56 -0.82 -21.65
CA HIS A 89 -5.34 -0.76 -20.84
C HIS A 89 -5.31 0.50 -19.97
N LYS A 90 -5.57 1.66 -20.58
CA LYS A 90 -5.62 2.95 -19.90
C LYS A 90 -6.70 2.97 -18.82
N TYR A 91 -7.92 2.53 -19.14
CA TYR A 91 -9.03 2.48 -18.18
C TYR A 91 -8.73 1.56 -16.99
N TRP A 92 -8.16 0.38 -17.24
CA TRP A 92 -7.73 -0.55 -16.20
C TRP A 92 -6.63 0.06 -15.31
N GLN A 93 -5.65 0.75 -15.90
CA GLN A 93 -4.60 1.44 -15.16
C GLN A 93 -5.15 2.53 -14.24
N VAL A 94 -6.08 3.36 -14.74
CA VAL A 94 -6.75 4.40 -13.96
C VAL A 94 -7.55 3.78 -12.80
N PHE A 95 -8.28 2.70 -13.07
CA PHE A 95 -9.00 1.94 -12.05
C PHE A 95 -8.06 1.42 -10.96
N LEU A 96 -6.93 0.80 -11.34
CA LEU A 96 -5.93 0.30 -10.39
C LEU A 96 -5.32 1.42 -9.54
N THR A 97 -4.97 2.56 -10.15
CA THR A 97 -4.44 3.73 -9.41
C THR A 97 -5.44 4.21 -8.37
N ASN A 98 -6.72 4.28 -8.72
CA ASN A 98 -7.77 4.64 -7.76
C ASN A 98 -7.97 3.57 -6.68
N ALA A 99 -7.95 2.28 -7.03
CA ALA A 99 -8.05 1.19 -6.05
C ALA A 99 -6.92 1.24 -5.02
N VAL A 100 -5.69 1.55 -5.46
CA VAL A 100 -4.53 1.75 -4.57
C VAL A 100 -4.77 2.93 -3.63
N ARG A 101 -5.26 4.07 -4.14
CA ARG A 101 -5.63 5.22 -3.31
C ARG A 101 -6.70 4.84 -2.27
N ARG A 102 -7.74 4.11 -2.66
CA ARG A 102 -8.81 3.63 -1.75
C ARG A 102 -8.28 2.69 -0.67
N PHE A 103 -7.34 1.80 -1.02
CA PHE A 103 -6.65 0.96 -0.03
C PHE A 103 -5.84 1.80 0.97
N ILE A 104 -5.12 2.82 0.50
CA ILE A 104 -4.37 3.74 1.38
C ILE A 104 -5.33 4.47 2.34
N ILE A 105 -6.47 4.96 1.86
CA ILE A 105 -7.48 5.63 2.68
C ILE A 105 -8.04 4.65 3.73
N PHE A 106 -8.43 3.45 3.31
CA PHE A 106 -8.93 2.41 4.21
C PHE A 106 -7.95 2.10 5.35
N VAL A 107 -6.69 1.84 5.02
CA VAL A 107 -5.64 1.55 6.00
C VAL A 107 -5.38 2.76 6.91
N SER A 108 -5.40 3.97 6.37
CA SER A 108 -5.19 5.20 7.14
C SER A 108 -6.33 5.49 8.10
N ALA A 109 -7.58 5.26 7.67
CA ALA A 109 -8.77 5.36 8.50
C ALA A 109 -8.76 4.34 9.64
N LEU A 110 -8.40 3.08 9.34
CA LEU A 110 -8.20 2.05 10.37
C LEU A 110 -7.13 2.47 11.38
N ARG A 111 -5.98 2.96 10.92
CA ARG A 111 -4.92 3.42 11.81
C ARG A 111 -5.40 4.57 12.70
N ASN A 112 -6.08 5.56 12.13
CA ASN A 112 -6.62 6.69 12.88
C ASN A 112 -7.60 6.21 13.97
N HIS A 113 -8.51 5.30 13.61
CA HIS A 113 -9.47 4.72 14.53
C HIS A 113 -8.80 3.90 15.65
N CYS A 114 -7.83 3.04 15.33
CA CYS A 114 -7.31 2.03 16.25
C CYS A 114 -6.11 2.49 17.09
N CYS A 115 -5.35 3.49 16.63
CA CYS A 115 -4.05 3.85 17.21
C CYS A 115 -3.98 5.25 17.84
N GLY A 116 -5.03 6.09 17.72
CA GLY A 116 -5.09 7.42 18.34
C GLY A 116 -3.97 8.39 17.92
N THR A 117 -3.87 9.55 18.58
CA THR A 117 -2.72 10.46 18.44
C THR A 117 -1.48 9.84 19.08
N VAL A 118 -0.54 9.49 18.20
CA VAL A 118 0.84 8.99 18.43
C VAL A 118 1.25 8.83 19.90
N SER A 119 1.36 7.59 20.36
CA SER A 119 2.30 7.22 21.42
C SER A 119 3.26 6.13 20.94
N THR A 120 4.50 6.57 20.79
CA THR A 120 5.78 5.87 20.79
C THR A 120 5.91 4.62 19.93
N VAL A 121 6.42 4.82 18.70
CA VAL A 121 7.42 3.97 18.03
C VAL A 121 7.25 2.50 18.36
N VAL A 122 6.58 1.74 17.49
CA VAL A 122 6.70 0.28 17.56
C VAL A 122 8.12 -0.05 17.12
N ARG A 123 9.03 -0.05 18.10
CA ARG A 123 10.40 -0.48 17.89
C ARG A 123 10.33 -1.93 17.45
N GLU A 124 11.07 -2.26 16.39
CA GLU A 124 11.07 -3.58 15.78
C GLU A 124 11.37 -4.71 16.79
N ASP A 125 12.12 -4.39 17.86
CA ASP A 125 12.41 -5.29 18.98
C ASP A 125 11.16 -5.76 19.76
N THR A 126 10.05 -5.02 19.67
CA THR A 126 8.75 -5.40 20.23
C THR A 126 7.92 -6.26 19.28
N PHE A 127 8.36 -6.52 18.03
CA PHE A 127 7.55 -7.24 17.04
C PHE A 127 7.01 -8.59 17.54
N PHE A 128 7.81 -9.33 18.32
CA PHE A 128 7.40 -10.62 18.91
C PHE A 128 6.60 -10.48 20.21
N LYS A 129 6.56 -9.28 20.80
CA LYS A 129 5.86 -8.96 22.05
C LYS A 129 4.57 -8.15 21.82
N VAL A 130 4.26 -7.81 20.57
CA VAL A 130 3.02 -7.11 20.22
C VAL A 130 1.85 -7.96 20.71
N ILE A 131 0.93 -7.35 21.44
CA ILE A 131 -0.33 -7.97 21.88
C ILE A 131 -1.40 -7.63 20.84
N LYS A 132 -2.38 -8.52 20.62
CA LYS A 132 -3.50 -8.22 19.72
C LYS A 132 -4.27 -7.00 20.20
N ASN A 133 -4.51 -6.07 19.29
CA ASN A 133 -5.27 -4.85 19.57
C ASN A 133 -6.77 -5.17 19.46
N LYS A 134 -7.46 -5.28 20.60
CA LYS A 134 -8.89 -5.61 20.65
C LYS A 134 -9.77 -4.63 19.86
N LYS A 135 -9.44 -3.32 19.87
CA LYS A 135 -10.16 -2.30 19.12
C LYS A 135 -10.02 -2.53 17.61
N PHE A 136 -8.81 -2.87 17.16
CA PHE A 136 -8.54 -3.22 15.77
C PHE A 136 -9.26 -4.51 15.35
N GLU A 137 -9.14 -5.59 16.13
CA GLU A 137 -9.79 -6.87 15.81
C GLU A 137 -11.32 -6.73 15.78
N SER A 138 -11.90 -5.97 16.72
CA SER A 138 -13.34 -5.67 16.74
C SER A 138 -13.79 -4.85 15.54
N MET A 139 -13.00 -3.87 15.09
CA MET A 139 -13.31 -3.11 13.88
C MET A 139 -13.21 -4.01 12.65
N MET A 140 -12.13 -4.78 12.52
CA MET A 140 -11.93 -5.69 11.40
C MET A 140 -12.99 -6.79 11.32
N SER A 141 -13.59 -7.22 12.42
CA SER A 141 -14.68 -8.21 12.42
C SER A 141 -16.02 -7.63 11.93
N GLN A 142 -16.20 -6.31 12.01
CA GLN A 142 -17.45 -5.59 11.70
C GLN A 142 -17.47 -4.92 10.32
N ILE A 143 -16.36 -4.97 9.57
CA ILE A 143 -16.26 -4.38 8.23
C ILE A 143 -15.86 -5.44 7.20
N MET A 144 -16.23 -5.17 5.94
CA MET A 144 -15.71 -5.87 4.78
C MET A 144 -15.39 -4.83 3.70
N PRO A 145 -14.10 -4.61 3.36
CA PRO A 145 -13.74 -3.64 2.34
C PRO A 145 -14.25 -4.06 0.95
N PRO A 146 -14.45 -3.11 0.03
CA PRO A 146 -14.79 -3.39 -1.37
C PRO A 146 -13.78 -4.30 -2.08
N LEU A 147 -14.21 -4.99 -3.14
CA LEU A 147 -13.39 -6.00 -3.81
C LEU A 147 -12.10 -5.43 -4.44
N ASP A 148 -12.12 -4.19 -4.94
CA ASP A 148 -10.93 -3.52 -5.48
C ASP A 148 -9.89 -3.19 -4.39
N VAL A 149 -10.35 -2.83 -3.18
CA VAL A 149 -9.50 -2.64 -2.00
C VAL A 149 -8.91 -3.98 -1.54
N ILE A 150 -9.70 -5.05 -1.55
CA ILE A 150 -9.24 -6.43 -1.26
C ILE A 150 -8.21 -6.87 -2.30
N MET A 151 -8.41 -6.56 -3.58
CA MET A 151 -7.48 -6.87 -4.66
C MET A 151 -6.11 -6.24 -4.43
N VAL A 152 -6.07 -4.97 -4.05
CA VAL A 152 -4.81 -4.29 -3.71
C VAL A 152 -4.16 -4.89 -2.47
N TRP A 153 -4.94 -5.18 -1.43
CA TRP A 153 -4.42 -5.84 -0.22
C TRP A 153 -3.79 -7.20 -0.56
N HIS A 154 -4.51 -8.03 -1.33
CA HIS A 154 -4.02 -9.33 -1.79
C HIS A 154 -2.73 -9.19 -2.60
N ALA A 155 -2.69 -8.31 -3.60
CA ALA A 155 -1.51 -8.09 -4.43
C ALA A 155 -0.30 -7.62 -3.59
N PHE A 156 -0.53 -6.82 -2.56
CA PHE A 156 0.53 -6.35 -1.69
C PHE A 156 1.09 -7.47 -0.79
N LEU A 157 0.22 -8.39 -0.32
CA LEU A 157 0.63 -9.58 0.44
C LEU A 157 1.54 -10.53 -0.35
N LEU A 158 1.50 -10.52 -1.69
CA LEU A 158 2.45 -11.26 -2.54
C LEU A 158 3.90 -10.76 -2.40
N ASN A 159 4.11 -9.60 -1.77
CA ASN A 159 5.41 -9.02 -1.45
C ASN A 159 5.58 -8.87 0.07
N PRO A 160 5.61 -9.97 0.85
CA PRO A 160 5.44 -9.93 2.30
C PRO A 160 6.50 -9.10 3.04
N LYS A 161 7.73 -9.03 2.51
CA LYS A 161 8.78 -8.18 3.10
C LYS A 161 8.55 -6.69 2.87
N THR A 162 8.00 -6.31 1.70
CA THR A 162 7.66 -4.91 1.40
C THR A 162 6.41 -4.49 2.19
N PHE A 163 5.44 -5.40 2.31
CA PHE A 163 4.27 -5.23 3.17
C PHE A 163 4.70 -4.96 4.61
N TYR A 164 5.51 -5.86 5.20
CA TYR A 164 6.09 -5.68 6.52
C TYR A 164 6.82 -4.34 6.68
N ASP A 165 7.69 -3.97 5.74
CA ASP A 165 8.45 -2.72 5.77
C ASP A 165 7.54 -1.48 5.84
N SER A 166 6.50 -1.45 5.01
CA SER A 166 5.60 -0.30 4.90
C SER A 166 4.82 -0.08 6.20
N PHE A 167 4.23 -1.14 6.74
CA PHE A 167 3.45 -1.05 7.98
C PHE A 167 4.30 -0.89 9.24
N THR A 168 5.56 -1.33 9.22
CA THR A 168 6.52 -1.04 10.30
C THR A 168 6.89 0.45 10.27
N ARG A 169 7.20 1.00 9.09
CA ARG A 169 7.53 2.43 8.91
C ARG A 169 6.41 3.38 9.35
N THR A 170 5.14 2.96 9.23
CA THR A 170 3.97 3.78 9.58
C THR A 170 3.43 3.48 10.98
N ASP A 171 4.16 2.73 11.82
CA ASP A 171 3.72 2.30 13.16
C ASP A 171 2.34 1.62 13.15
N PHE A 172 2.05 0.82 12.11
CA PHE A 172 0.79 0.12 11.96
C PHE A 172 0.97 -1.39 11.74
N ILE A 173 1.91 -1.96 12.49
CA ILE A 173 2.29 -3.38 12.41
C ILE A 173 1.14 -4.34 12.71
N VAL A 174 0.12 -3.89 13.46
CA VAL A 174 -1.05 -4.69 13.79
C VAL A 174 -1.77 -5.12 12.51
N PHE A 175 -1.92 -4.22 11.54
CA PHE A 175 -2.47 -4.56 10.23
C PHE A 175 -1.58 -5.56 9.48
N ALA A 176 -0.25 -5.42 9.58
CA ALA A 176 0.67 -6.35 8.92
C ALA A 176 0.60 -7.78 9.46
N LYS A 177 0.18 -7.95 10.73
CA LYS A 177 0.01 -9.24 11.38
C LYS A 177 -1.39 -9.82 11.21
N TYR A 178 -2.35 -9.02 10.75
CA TYR A 178 -3.71 -9.46 10.49
C TYR A 178 -3.78 -10.21 9.15
N PRO A 179 -4.22 -11.47 9.12
CA PRO A 179 -4.34 -12.23 7.87
C PRO A 179 -5.47 -11.66 7.02
N LEU A 180 -5.37 -11.83 5.70
CA LEU A 180 -6.51 -11.57 4.83
C LEU A 180 -7.69 -12.45 5.28
N PRO A 181 -8.88 -11.90 5.58
CA PRO A 181 -9.97 -12.64 6.20
C PRO A 181 -10.71 -13.52 5.18
N LEU A 182 -10.02 -14.52 4.64
CA LEU A 182 -10.52 -15.42 3.60
C LEU A 182 -11.80 -16.13 4.03
N ASP A 183 -11.88 -16.54 5.31
CA ASP A 183 -13.05 -17.11 5.98
C ASP A 183 -14.34 -16.29 5.80
N ARG A 184 -14.23 -14.96 5.71
CA ARG A 184 -15.39 -14.06 5.51
C ARG A 184 -15.52 -13.61 4.06
N ILE A 185 -14.40 -13.38 3.38
CA ILE A 185 -14.37 -12.94 1.98
C ILE A 185 -15.06 -13.96 1.08
N HIS A 186 -14.80 -15.26 1.26
CA HIS A 186 -15.38 -16.28 0.38
C HIS A 186 -16.91 -16.37 0.49
N GLY A 187 -17.47 -16.01 1.65
CA GLY A 187 -18.91 -15.95 1.89
C GLY A 187 -19.59 -14.75 1.25
N CYS A 188 -18.82 -13.70 0.92
CA CYS A 188 -19.33 -12.53 0.19
C CYS A 188 -19.22 -12.70 -1.34
N ILE A 189 -18.72 -13.82 -1.85
CA ILE A 189 -18.59 -14.07 -3.30
C ILE A 189 -19.67 -15.05 -3.72
N ASP A 190 -20.42 -14.75 -4.78
CA ASP A 190 -21.39 -15.68 -5.34
C ASP A 190 -20.73 -16.95 -5.92
N ASN A 191 -21.36 -18.12 -5.76
CA ASN A 191 -20.82 -19.41 -6.22
C ASN A 191 -20.93 -19.64 -7.75
N THR A 192 -21.57 -18.73 -8.49
CA THR A 192 -21.81 -18.90 -9.92
C THR A 192 -21.33 -17.69 -10.71
N THR A 193 -21.75 -16.49 -10.31
CA THR A 193 -21.40 -15.24 -10.98
C THR A 193 -20.03 -14.70 -10.54
N PHE A 194 -19.57 -15.13 -9.35
CA PHE A 194 -18.40 -14.57 -8.66
C PHE A 194 -18.51 -13.07 -8.36
N GLU A 195 -19.72 -12.52 -8.36
CA GLU A 195 -20.00 -11.16 -7.91
C GLU A 195 -19.76 -11.05 -6.39
N PHE A 196 -19.29 -9.88 -5.96
CA PHE A 196 -18.95 -9.62 -4.57
C PHE A 196 -20.10 -8.89 -3.87
N ASN A 197 -20.90 -9.67 -3.15
CA ASN A 197 -22.12 -9.25 -2.48
C ASN A 197 -21.87 -9.18 -0.96
N VAL A 198 -21.60 -7.96 -0.48
CA VAL A 198 -21.34 -7.70 0.94
C VAL A 198 -22.64 -7.30 1.63
N PRO A 199 -23.00 -7.91 2.78
CA PRO A 199 -24.18 -7.50 3.54
C PRO A 199 -24.12 -6.02 3.96
N GLU A 200 -25.26 -5.33 3.91
CA GLU A 200 -25.33 -3.86 4.06
C GLU A 200 -24.67 -3.35 5.34
N ILE A 201 -24.86 -4.04 6.46
CA ILE A 201 -24.23 -3.69 7.75
C ILE A 201 -22.70 -3.56 7.68
N TYR A 202 -22.03 -4.42 6.91
CA TYR A 202 -20.57 -4.36 6.74
C TYR A 202 -20.17 -3.17 5.85
N ARG A 203 -21.02 -2.81 4.89
CA ARG A 203 -20.83 -1.65 3.99
C ARG A 203 -20.99 -0.35 4.77
N GLU A 204 -22.04 -0.24 5.58
CA GLU A 204 -22.31 0.91 6.45
C GLU A 204 -21.18 1.14 7.47
N ASN A 205 -20.70 0.06 8.11
CA ASN A 205 -19.58 0.14 9.04
C ASN A 205 -18.28 0.57 8.34
N TYR A 206 -18.02 0.07 7.13
CA TYR A 206 -16.87 0.49 6.32
C TYR A 206 -16.95 1.98 5.96
N SER A 207 -18.12 2.45 5.49
CA SER A 207 -18.33 3.86 5.16
C SER A 207 -18.19 4.77 6.40
N SER A 208 -18.74 4.34 7.54
CA SER A 208 -18.62 5.06 8.83
C SER A 208 -17.16 5.18 9.28
N LEU A 209 -16.36 4.13 9.07
CA LEU A 209 -14.92 4.18 9.32
C LEU A 209 -14.24 5.22 8.41
N LEU A 210 -14.54 5.26 7.11
CA LEU A 210 -13.92 6.20 6.18
C LEU A 210 -14.30 7.67 6.48
N GLN A 211 -15.55 7.93 6.88
CA GLN A 211 -16.02 9.26 7.27
C GLN A 211 -15.21 9.88 8.43
N SER A 212 -14.57 9.05 9.26
CA SER A 212 -13.67 9.54 10.32
C SER A 212 -12.33 10.07 9.80
N PHE A 213 -12.04 9.92 8.50
CA PHE A 213 -10.75 10.22 7.89
C PHE A 213 -10.86 11.14 6.65
N THR A 214 -11.87 10.98 5.81
CA THR A 214 -12.07 11.77 4.59
C THR A 214 -13.46 12.39 4.55
N ASN A 215 -13.53 13.62 4.01
CA ASN A 215 -14.77 14.36 3.77
C ASN A 215 -15.18 14.32 2.28
N ASP A 216 -14.41 13.66 1.42
CA ASP A 216 -14.71 13.56 -0.01
C ASP A 216 -15.81 12.50 -0.24
N PRO A 217 -17.00 12.87 -0.76
CA PRO A 217 -18.06 11.92 -1.05
C PRO A 217 -17.63 10.80 -2.00
N ASN A 218 -16.68 11.06 -2.91
CA ASN A 218 -16.19 10.07 -3.86
C ASN A 218 -15.39 8.93 -3.21
N ASP A 219 -14.85 9.18 -2.02
CA ASP A 219 -14.13 8.18 -1.23
C ASP A 219 -15.07 7.25 -0.46
N LEU A 220 -16.29 7.72 -0.19
CA LEU A 220 -17.32 6.99 0.56
C LEU A 220 -18.14 6.03 -0.32
N ILE A 221 -18.03 6.15 -1.65
CA ILE A 221 -18.64 5.21 -2.59
C ILE A 221 -18.06 3.81 -2.35
N PHE A 222 -18.91 2.82 -2.07
CA PHE A 222 -18.49 1.45 -1.77
C PHE A 222 -18.10 0.67 -3.04
N ASP A 223 -18.98 0.58 -4.04
CA ASP A 223 -18.65 -0.02 -5.34
C ASP A 223 -18.35 1.10 -6.36
N PRO A 224 -17.10 1.23 -6.85
CA PRO A 224 -16.71 2.30 -7.76
C PRO A 224 -17.24 2.09 -9.20
N ILE A 225 -17.93 0.97 -9.47
CA ILE A 225 -18.49 0.60 -10.78
C ILE A 225 -20.02 0.52 -10.70
N ASP A 226 -20.63 1.00 -9.61
CA ASP A 226 -22.08 1.08 -9.53
C ASP A 226 -22.57 2.21 -10.43
N ASP A 227 -23.26 1.86 -11.52
CA ASP A 227 -23.80 2.79 -12.52
C ASP A 227 -24.75 3.84 -11.91
N LEU A 228 -25.36 3.54 -10.76
CA LEU A 228 -26.23 4.46 -10.02
C LEU A 228 -25.44 5.54 -9.26
N SER A 229 -24.13 5.39 -9.07
CA SER A 229 -23.27 6.30 -8.30
C SER A 229 -22.62 7.43 -9.13
N ALA A 230 -22.95 7.52 -10.42
CA ALA A 230 -22.80 8.64 -11.37
C ALA A 230 -21.39 9.24 -11.63
N VAL A 231 -20.36 8.97 -10.83
CA VAL A 231 -19.00 9.48 -11.09
C VAL A 231 -18.16 8.43 -11.78
N ARG A 232 -17.89 8.61 -13.08
CA ARG A 232 -16.99 7.73 -13.83
C ARG A 232 -15.59 7.81 -13.21
N ILE A 233 -14.88 6.68 -13.21
CA ILE A 233 -13.51 6.62 -12.69
C ILE A 233 -12.57 7.63 -13.39
N THR A 234 -12.85 7.96 -14.65
CA THR A 234 -12.13 8.94 -15.47
C THR A 234 -12.33 10.37 -15.00
N ASP A 235 -13.44 10.64 -14.32
CA ASP A 235 -13.82 11.98 -13.87
C ASP A 235 -13.33 12.24 -12.44
N LYS A 236 -12.78 11.21 -11.77
CA LYS A 236 -12.19 11.36 -10.44
C LYS A 236 -10.92 12.19 -10.48
N GLN A 237 -10.74 12.98 -9.43
CA GLN A 237 -9.60 13.86 -9.25
C GLN A 237 -8.91 13.56 -7.91
N VAL A 238 -7.67 13.98 -7.78
CA VAL A 238 -6.87 13.82 -6.56
C VAL A 238 -6.24 15.15 -6.16
N ASN A 239 -6.24 15.37 -4.85
CA ASN A 239 -5.48 16.45 -4.23
C ASN A 239 -4.13 15.89 -3.77
N ILE A 240 -3.06 16.56 -4.15
CA ILE A 240 -1.70 16.16 -3.82
C ILE A 240 -1.15 17.11 -2.76
N TYR A 241 -0.79 16.59 -1.60
CA TYR A 241 -0.32 17.39 -0.47
C TYR A 241 1.17 17.18 -0.23
N CYS A 242 1.85 18.22 0.25
CA CYS A 242 3.23 18.12 0.67
C CYS A 242 3.32 17.28 1.97
N PRO A 243 4.14 16.23 2.04
CA PRO A 243 4.28 15.42 3.26
C PRO A 243 4.91 16.22 4.43
N ARG A 244 5.62 17.32 4.14
CA ARG A 244 6.25 18.16 5.15
C ARG A 244 5.33 19.25 5.69
N CYS A 245 4.81 20.12 4.83
CA CYS A 245 4.01 21.28 5.24
C CYS A 245 2.50 21.06 5.18
N GLN A 246 2.04 19.92 4.64
CA GLN A 246 0.62 19.54 4.51
C GLN A 246 -0.22 20.51 3.67
N LYS A 247 0.43 21.44 2.94
CA LYS A 247 -0.22 22.32 1.96
C LYS A 247 -0.44 21.59 0.63
N LEU A 248 -1.47 22.00 -0.10
CA LEU A 248 -1.74 21.52 -1.46
C LEU A 248 -0.59 21.92 -2.39
N LEU A 249 -0.08 20.94 -3.15
CA LEU A 249 1.02 21.14 -4.08
C LEU A 249 0.56 21.77 -5.39
N THR A 250 -0.63 21.39 -5.88
CA THR A 250 -1.12 21.74 -7.21
C THR A 250 -2.19 22.83 -7.17
N PHE A 251 -2.20 23.72 -8.16
CA PHE A 251 -3.16 24.83 -8.24
C PHE A 251 -4.62 24.38 -8.27
N GLN A 252 -4.88 23.23 -8.89
CA GLN A 252 -6.19 22.58 -8.97
C GLN A 252 -6.08 21.12 -8.58
N SER A 253 -7.23 20.50 -8.27
CA SER A 253 -7.38 19.06 -8.18
C SER A 253 -6.93 18.40 -9.49
N VAL A 254 -6.11 17.36 -9.40
CA VAL A 254 -5.52 16.72 -10.58
C VAL A 254 -6.44 15.60 -11.05
N PRO A 255 -6.93 15.60 -12.31
CA PRO A 255 -7.70 14.48 -12.83
C PRO A 255 -6.85 13.20 -12.87
N LEU A 256 -7.47 12.05 -12.61
CA LEU A 256 -6.75 10.78 -12.71
C LEU A 256 -6.24 10.52 -14.13
N THR A 257 -6.96 10.96 -15.15
CA THR A 257 -6.54 10.83 -16.54
C THR A 257 -7.04 11.99 -17.39
N THR A 258 -6.34 12.30 -18.47
CA THR A 258 -6.77 13.32 -19.45
C THR A 258 -6.67 12.77 -20.87
N THR A 259 -7.32 13.47 -21.81
CA THR A 259 -7.16 13.20 -23.25
C THR A 259 -5.74 13.47 -23.73
N SER A 260 -5.02 14.38 -23.07
CA SER A 260 -3.62 14.72 -23.35
C SER A 260 -2.60 13.80 -22.66
N GLU A 261 -3.03 12.78 -21.92
CA GLU A 261 -2.17 11.85 -21.18
C GLU A 261 -1.30 12.50 -20.09
N THR A 262 -1.85 13.52 -19.43
CA THR A 262 -1.20 14.30 -18.36
C THR A 262 -1.85 14.17 -16.99
N GLY A 263 -2.88 13.34 -16.85
CA GLY A 263 -3.51 13.06 -15.55
C GLY A 263 -2.60 12.30 -14.59
N PHE A 264 -2.97 12.22 -13.32
CA PHE A 264 -2.13 11.61 -12.27
C PHE A 264 -1.79 10.14 -12.52
N ALA A 265 -2.67 9.40 -13.18
CA ALA A 265 -2.43 8.00 -13.54
C ALA A 265 -1.81 7.84 -14.93
N ASP A 266 -1.62 8.92 -15.70
CA ASP A 266 -1.08 8.86 -17.05
C ASP A 266 0.47 8.89 -17.03
N PRO A 267 1.15 8.29 -18.03
CA PRO A 267 2.62 8.30 -18.10
C PRO A 267 3.24 9.70 -18.14
N GLY A 268 2.54 10.67 -18.74
CA GLY A 268 2.96 12.06 -18.88
C GLY A 268 2.46 12.98 -17.78
N PHE A 269 2.15 12.46 -16.57
CA PHE A 269 1.61 13.25 -15.45
C PHE A 269 2.34 14.60 -15.29
N GLU A 270 1.54 15.67 -15.39
CA GLU A 270 2.00 17.05 -15.25
C GLU A 270 0.94 17.90 -14.55
N ALA A 271 1.33 18.64 -13.51
CA ALA A 271 0.45 19.59 -12.82
C ALA A 271 1.21 20.82 -12.33
N TYR A 272 0.62 22.00 -12.52
CA TYR A 272 1.20 23.27 -12.08
C TYR A 272 1.03 23.48 -10.57
N SER A 273 2.05 24.07 -9.95
CA SER A 273 2.05 24.39 -8.52
C SER A 273 1.03 25.46 -8.11
N THR A 274 0.58 25.41 -6.86
CA THR A 274 -0.32 26.43 -6.25
C THR A 274 0.27 27.83 -6.28
N GLU A 275 1.58 27.93 -6.05
CA GLU A 275 2.33 29.16 -5.99
C GLU A 275 3.27 29.20 -7.20
N ASN A 276 2.90 29.93 -8.26
CA ASN A 276 3.84 30.42 -9.28
C ASN A 276 4.69 31.56 -8.67
N ILE A 277 5.26 31.33 -7.50
CA ILE A 277 6.29 32.23 -7.00
C ILE A 277 7.48 31.98 -7.91
N ASP A 278 7.84 32.98 -8.71
CA ASP A 278 9.19 33.05 -9.24
C ASP A 278 10.12 33.17 -8.02
N ILE A 279 10.52 32.03 -7.48
CA ILE A 279 11.42 31.96 -6.33
C ILE A 279 12.75 32.58 -6.71
N ASP A 280 13.11 32.55 -7.99
CA ASP A 280 14.29 33.24 -8.48
C ASP A 280 14.07 34.75 -8.40
N GLU A 281 12.86 35.28 -8.62
CA GLU A 281 12.51 36.68 -8.34
C GLU A 281 12.54 37.01 -6.84
N LYS A 282 11.99 36.15 -5.98
CA LYS A 282 12.07 36.34 -4.52
C LYS A 282 13.51 36.34 -4.01
N ILE A 283 14.35 35.42 -4.51
CA ILE A 283 15.77 35.34 -4.16
C ILE A 283 16.53 36.56 -4.72
N ARG A 284 16.22 37.00 -5.96
CA ARG A 284 16.79 38.23 -6.54
C ARG A 284 16.45 39.48 -5.71
N ASN A 285 15.19 39.60 -5.28
CA ASN A 285 14.70 40.76 -4.54
C ASN A 285 15.11 40.75 -3.06
N ASN A 286 15.28 39.57 -2.46
CA ASN A 286 15.80 39.39 -1.10
C ASN A 286 16.63 38.10 -0.98
N PRO A 287 17.97 38.19 -1.14
CA PRO A 287 18.88 37.03 -1.05
C PRO A 287 18.89 36.33 0.31
N TYR A 288 18.38 36.99 1.36
CA TYR A 288 18.27 36.45 2.71
C TYR A 288 16.89 35.84 3.00
N SER A 289 15.97 35.83 2.03
CA SER A 289 14.65 35.22 2.19
C SER A 289 14.78 33.70 2.38
N GLN A 290 14.26 33.21 3.50
CA GLN A 290 14.31 31.79 3.83
C GLN A 290 13.17 31.07 3.11
N ILE A 291 13.49 30.00 2.38
CA ILE A 291 12.48 29.11 1.77
C ILE A 291 11.91 28.21 2.86
N ASP A 292 10.64 28.40 3.20
CA ASP A 292 9.96 27.67 4.29
C ASP A 292 9.86 26.16 4.02
N CYS A 293 9.68 25.77 2.75
CA CYS A 293 9.59 24.38 2.35
C CYS A 293 10.12 24.15 0.92
N ILE A 294 10.84 23.05 0.72
CA ILE A 294 11.42 22.70 -0.57
C ILE A 294 10.39 22.44 -1.67
N CYS A 295 9.13 22.11 -1.30
CA CYS A 295 8.06 21.91 -2.27
C CYS A 295 7.74 23.19 -3.05
N LEU A 296 8.06 24.37 -2.51
CA LEU A 296 7.85 25.63 -3.21
C LEU A 296 8.76 25.76 -4.43
N LEU A 297 9.94 25.10 -4.41
CA LEU A 297 10.93 25.19 -5.49
C LEU A 297 10.50 24.54 -6.81
N THR A 298 9.42 23.76 -6.80
CA THR A 298 8.97 22.99 -7.95
C THR A 298 7.83 23.73 -8.64
N PRO A 299 8.00 24.26 -9.86
CA PRO A 299 6.92 24.94 -10.58
C PRO A 299 5.93 23.95 -11.22
N ILE A 300 6.42 22.78 -11.64
CA ILE A 300 5.66 21.75 -12.33
C ILE A 300 5.91 20.40 -11.64
N TRP A 301 4.83 19.76 -11.21
CA TRP A 301 4.85 18.44 -10.60
C TRP A 301 4.67 17.35 -11.65
N ASN A 302 5.55 16.36 -11.59
CA ASN A 302 5.42 15.08 -12.26
C ASN A 302 5.80 13.96 -11.28
N HIS A 303 5.76 12.70 -11.70
CA HIS A 303 6.09 11.58 -10.81
C HIS A 303 7.53 11.62 -10.27
N ASP A 304 8.51 12.07 -11.06
CA ASP A 304 9.90 12.21 -10.60
C ASP A 304 10.00 13.25 -9.48
N GLN A 305 9.37 14.43 -9.65
CA GLN A 305 9.39 15.49 -8.64
C GLN A 305 8.67 15.10 -7.35
N LEU A 306 7.53 14.39 -7.44
CA LEU A 306 6.85 13.88 -6.25
C LEU A 306 7.72 12.88 -5.47
N LYS A 307 8.44 12.00 -6.17
CA LYS A 307 9.36 11.06 -5.55
C LYS A 307 10.61 11.72 -4.98
N LYS A 308 11.15 12.75 -5.63
CA LYS A 308 12.23 13.60 -5.07
C LYS A 308 11.78 14.25 -3.76
N LEU A 309 10.57 14.81 -3.73
CA LEU A 309 10.00 15.40 -2.52
C LEU A 309 9.82 14.35 -1.41
N GLN A 310 9.34 13.15 -1.75
CA GLN A 310 9.21 12.04 -0.82
C GLN A 310 10.59 11.61 -0.27
N LEU A 311 11.60 11.46 -1.13
CA LEU A 311 12.97 11.13 -0.71
C LEU A 311 13.54 12.22 0.20
N TYR A 312 13.36 13.49 -0.15
CA TYR A 312 13.80 14.61 0.67
C TYR A 312 13.15 14.55 2.07
N TYR A 313 11.85 14.31 2.12
CA TYR A 313 11.12 14.17 3.39
C TYR A 313 11.63 12.99 4.22
N ASP A 314 11.74 11.81 3.62
CA ASP A 314 12.24 10.62 4.33
C ASP A 314 13.67 10.81 4.82
N VAL A 315 14.53 11.48 4.06
CA VAL A 315 15.93 11.74 4.42
C VAL A 315 16.07 12.73 5.57
N HIS A 316 15.21 13.74 5.66
CA HIS A 316 15.26 14.75 6.73
C HIS A 316 14.34 14.44 7.91
N GLY A 317 13.45 13.45 7.77
CA GLY A 317 12.59 12.96 8.84
C GLY A 317 13.25 11.96 9.78
N SER A 318 12.53 11.58 10.84
CA SER A 318 12.95 10.58 11.83
C SER A 318 12.66 9.14 11.42
N THR A 319 11.77 8.93 10.45
CA THR A 319 11.41 7.60 9.91
C THR A 319 12.59 6.95 9.21
N THR A 320 12.69 5.62 9.16
CA THR A 320 13.72 4.95 8.35
C THR A 320 13.51 5.23 6.85
N LEU A 321 14.46 4.88 5.98
CA LEU A 321 14.28 4.90 4.52
C LEU A 321 13.47 3.69 4.04
N SER A 322 12.83 3.81 2.88
CA SER A 322 11.98 2.74 2.37
C SER A 322 12.82 1.48 2.14
N HIS A 323 12.27 0.31 2.42
CA HIS A 323 12.94 -0.99 2.34
C HIS A 323 14.04 -1.25 3.39
N ALA A 324 14.26 -0.37 4.37
CA ALA A 324 15.20 -0.62 5.45
C ALA A 324 14.85 -1.88 6.23
N TYR A 325 13.58 -2.04 6.63
CA TYR A 325 13.13 -3.25 7.32
C TYR A 325 13.04 -4.44 6.37
N LYS A 326 12.73 -4.24 5.08
CA LYS A 326 12.72 -5.34 4.10
C LYS A 326 14.05 -6.11 4.04
N TYR A 327 15.18 -5.42 4.18
CA TYR A 327 16.51 -6.01 4.01
C TYR A 327 17.31 -6.20 5.32
N PHE A 328 17.07 -5.35 6.33
CA PHE A 328 17.88 -5.28 7.55
C PHE A 328 17.08 -5.52 8.84
N SER A 329 15.81 -5.90 8.71
CA SER A 329 14.97 -6.27 9.85
C SER A 329 15.57 -7.43 10.64
N LEU A 330 15.69 -7.25 11.96
CA LEU A 330 15.98 -8.31 12.91
C LEU A 330 14.83 -9.31 13.02
N ALA A 331 13.60 -8.91 12.67
CA ALA A 331 12.39 -9.74 12.69
C ALA A 331 12.32 -10.76 11.53
N ILE A 332 12.59 -10.32 10.30
CA ILE A 332 12.29 -11.10 9.08
C ILE A 332 13.49 -11.32 8.13
N SER A 333 14.66 -10.71 8.41
CA SER A 333 15.84 -10.89 7.55
C SER A 333 16.68 -12.11 7.98
N LYS A 334 17.42 -12.67 7.02
CA LYS A 334 18.37 -13.76 7.30
C LYS A 334 19.46 -13.28 8.27
N LEU A 335 19.93 -14.15 9.17
CA LEU A 335 20.98 -13.89 10.16
C LEU A 335 22.25 -13.23 9.59
N MET A 336 22.61 -13.49 8.32
CA MET A 336 23.76 -12.81 7.71
C MET A 336 23.58 -11.30 7.49
N TYR A 337 22.34 -10.81 7.46
CA TYR A 337 22.00 -9.40 7.30
C TYR A 337 21.68 -8.68 8.61
N THR A 338 21.65 -9.39 9.75
CA THR A 338 21.37 -8.80 11.07
C THR A 338 22.58 -8.04 11.66
N ARG A 339 23.76 -8.12 11.03
CA ARG A 339 24.98 -7.43 11.47
C ARG A 339 24.85 -5.90 11.48
N ARG A 340 23.89 -5.33 10.75
CA ARG A 340 23.56 -3.90 10.75
C ARG A 340 22.05 -3.74 10.91
N SER A 341 21.62 -2.93 11.88
CA SER A 341 20.19 -2.68 12.10
C SER A 341 19.58 -1.80 11.00
N SER A 342 18.26 -1.93 10.79
CA SER A 342 17.47 -1.12 9.85
C SER A 342 17.74 0.39 9.99
N ASN A 343 17.84 0.87 11.23
CA ASN A 343 18.09 2.28 11.53
C ASN A 343 19.50 2.71 11.10
N VAL A 344 20.53 1.91 11.42
CA VAL A 344 21.91 2.22 11.07
C VAL A 344 22.08 2.24 9.55
N ALA A 345 21.57 1.22 8.84
CA ALA A 345 21.62 1.15 7.38
C ALA A 345 20.92 2.37 6.74
N SER A 346 19.77 2.76 7.28
CA SER A 346 19.05 3.96 6.84
C SER A 346 19.85 5.22 7.10
N CYS A 347 20.40 5.43 8.30
CA CYS A 347 21.12 6.66 8.66
C CYS A 347 22.36 6.89 7.79
N VAL A 348 23.10 5.82 7.46
CA VAL A 348 24.26 5.91 6.55
C VAL A 348 23.84 6.46 5.20
N VAL A 349 22.80 5.87 4.57
CA VAL A 349 22.33 6.34 3.26
C VAL A 349 21.76 7.75 3.34
N LYS A 350 21.01 8.09 4.40
CA LYS A 350 20.49 9.44 4.63
C LYS A 350 21.62 10.47 4.68
N SER A 351 22.69 10.20 5.44
CA SER A 351 23.83 11.12 5.59
C SER A 351 24.48 11.43 4.24
N HIS A 352 24.64 10.43 3.37
CA HIS A 352 25.17 10.62 2.03
C HIS A 352 24.24 11.46 1.14
N VAL A 353 22.92 11.22 1.19
CA VAL A 353 21.94 12.02 0.45
C VAL A 353 21.89 13.47 0.96
N GLN A 354 21.90 13.67 2.28
CA GLN A 354 21.95 15.00 2.92
C GLN A 354 23.20 15.77 2.51
N THR A 355 24.35 15.11 2.49
CA THR A 355 25.62 15.72 2.06
C THR A 355 25.53 16.15 0.60
N ARG A 356 24.93 15.33 -0.25
CA ARG A 356 24.70 15.69 -1.64
C ARG A 356 23.75 16.89 -1.78
N TYR A 357 22.65 16.93 -1.03
CA TYR A 357 21.75 18.09 -1.03
C TYR A 357 22.42 19.38 -0.53
N LYS A 358 23.41 19.32 0.37
CA LYS A 358 24.17 20.49 0.81
C LYS A 358 25.14 21.02 -0.25
N ILE A 359 25.65 20.13 -1.09
CA ILE A 359 26.57 20.47 -2.19
C ILE A 359 25.81 21.02 -3.39
N LEU A 360 24.59 20.51 -3.63
CA LEU A 360 23.69 21.05 -4.63
C LEU A 360 23.21 22.43 -4.18
N ASP A 361 23.36 23.42 -5.04
CA ASP A 361 22.66 24.69 -4.88
C ASP A 361 21.17 24.51 -5.23
N ILE A 362 20.38 25.57 -5.07
CA ILE A 362 18.94 25.56 -5.34
C ILE A 362 18.66 25.17 -6.80
N ASN A 363 19.48 25.64 -7.74
CA ASN A 363 19.34 25.34 -9.17
C ASN A 363 19.64 23.87 -9.47
N GLY A 364 20.71 23.33 -8.89
CA GLY A 364 21.06 21.92 -8.97
C GLY A 364 19.98 21.01 -8.39
N TYR A 365 19.26 21.44 -7.35
CA TYR A 365 18.08 20.69 -6.88
C TYR A 365 16.92 20.73 -7.87
N LYS A 366 16.61 21.90 -8.45
CA LYS A 366 15.48 22.09 -9.39
C LYS A 366 15.63 21.24 -10.64
N GLU A 367 16.80 21.29 -11.28
CA GLU A 367 17.03 20.71 -12.61
C GLU A 367 17.37 19.21 -12.58
N MET A 368 17.94 18.71 -11.49
CA MET A 368 18.42 17.33 -11.43
C MET A 368 17.28 16.33 -11.31
N SER A 369 17.27 15.31 -12.18
CA SER A 369 16.37 14.17 -12.06
C SER A 369 16.66 13.34 -10.80
N LEU A 370 15.67 12.61 -10.29
CA LEU A 370 15.90 11.69 -9.16
C LEU A 370 16.99 10.65 -9.48
N ALA A 371 16.97 10.14 -10.71
CA ALA A 371 17.95 9.15 -11.16
C ALA A 371 19.37 9.71 -11.12
N ASP A 372 19.58 10.94 -11.58
CA ASP A 372 20.90 11.58 -11.59
C ASP A 372 21.34 12.00 -10.18
N LEU A 373 20.39 12.39 -9.32
CA LEU A 373 20.66 12.57 -7.90
C LEU A 373 21.20 11.27 -7.28
N ILE A 374 20.53 10.14 -7.47
CA ILE A 374 20.96 8.84 -6.92
C ILE A 374 22.31 8.39 -7.51
N LYS A 375 22.55 8.63 -8.81
CA LYS A 375 23.84 8.36 -9.46
C LYS A 375 24.95 9.25 -8.92
N SER A 376 24.68 10.50 -8.56
CA SER A 376 25.72 11.41 -8.06
C SER A 376 26.29 10.99 -6.70
N ILE A 377 25.56 10.16 -5.93
CA ILE A 377 25.99 9.59 -4.65
C ILE A 377 26.84 8.31 -4.88
N SER A 378 27.66 8.24 -5.92
CA SER A 378 28.34 6.97 -6.33
C SER A 378 29.74 6.77 -5.77
N SER A 379 30.38 7.80 -5.22
CA SER A 379 31.73 7.75 -4.64
C SER A 379 31.74 7.19 -3.21
N LEU A 380 30.99 6.11 -2.97
CA LEU A 380 30.86 5.48 -1.65
C LEU A 380 31.78 4.26 -1.53
N PRO A 381 32.29 3.93 -0.33
CA PRO A 381 32.89 2.63 -0.06
C PRO A 381 31.98 1.49 -0.52
N SER A 382 32.56 0.35 -0.91
CA SER A 382 31.80 -0.78 -1.51
C SER A 382 30.57 -1.21 -0.70
N ASP A 383 30.70 -1.26 0.63
CA ASP A 383 29.61 -1.59 1.54
C ASP A 383 28.45 -0.59 1.50
N ASP A 384 28.77 0.70 1.48
CA ASP A 384 27.79 1.79 1.45
C ASP A 384 27.10 1.89 0.08
N LYS A 385 27.83 1.58 -0.99
CA LYS A 385 27.27 1.47 -2.34
C LYS A 385 26.17 0.41 -2.41
N ARG A 386 26.35 -0.72 -1.74
CA ARG A 386 25.31 -1.78 -1.65
C ARG A 386 24.08 -1.28 -0.89
N LEU A 387 24.27 -0.60 0.25
CA LEU A 387 23.17 -0.03 1.03
C LEU A 387 22.36 0.97 0.21
N LYS A 388 23.06 1.89 -0.46
CA LYS A 388 22.45 2.87 -1.37
C LYS A 388 21.56 2.19 -2.41
N ASN A 389 22.10 1.20 -3.12
CA ASN A 389 21.38 0.50 -4.18
C ASN A 389 20.16 -0.27 -3.66
N LEU A 390 20.15 -0.72 -2.41
CA LEU A 390 19.01 -1.41 -1.81
C LEU A 390 17.91 -0.42 -1.36
N LEU A 391 18.30 0.70 -0.75
CA LEU A 391 17.36 1.64 -0.12
C LEU A 391 16.85 2.73 -1.08
N LEU A 392 17.64 3.12 -2.09
CA LEU A 392 17.25 4.17 -3.02
C LEU A 392 16.63 3.66 -4.33
N ARG A 393 16.72 2.36 -4.65
CA ARG A 393 16.25 1.80 -5.94
C ARG A 393 14.76 2.00 -6.23
N ASN A 394 13.93 2.10 -5.20
CA ASN A 394 12.48 2.16 -5.33
C ASN A 394 11.91 3.56 -5.13
N TYR A 395 12.78 4.55 -4.90
CA TYR A 395 12.49 5.94 -5.26
C TYR A 395 12.76 6.01 -6.77
#